data_AF-A0A7W9SP14-F1
#
_entry.id   AF-A0A7W9SP14-F1
#
_cell.length_a   1.000
_cell.length_b   1.000
_cell.length_c   1.000
_cell.angle_alpha   90.00
_cell.angle_beta   90.00
_cell.angle_gamma   90.00
#
_symmetry.space_group_name_H-M   'P 1'
#
loop_
_entity.id
_entity.type
_entity.pdbx_description
1 polymer ?
#
loop_
_entity_poly.entity_id
_entity_poly.type
_entity_poly.pdbx_seq_one_letter_code
_entity_poly.pdbx_strand_id
1 'polypeptide(L)'
;MEIFPQNLSSRYHIELVRRRSAKGVAEPRVDEPIPKPELGKMGRYWAQSMELTEEQAALAAPAAAPGAKSMAALTMMMGGLFAVLPAIVVGASLRNAALGFSVFGAGTTALWFLAHGPVAQFVFRKAHEALTPKEVEDMISRCQDELTKAYLQLVRDAVLVEANDATALKVREALSALGEAIEALPAVVIQPQDSTLLQRQARELTERAATETDPVISASLLRQAESAEQRAESQEKSALVGRRATVLREEILSKIAALRDAIAAQQSGALDATALAALSESARSVAKESQSAASAQDELARFLAPQETPLVQKVQP
;
A
#
# COMPACT_ATOMS: atom_id res chain seq x y z
N MET A 1 -17.27 14.11 9.19
CA MET A 1 -17.52 13.45 7.88
C MET A 1 -17.00 12.04 7.99
N GLU A 2 -17.71 11.06 7.43
CA GLU A 2 -17.22 9.69 7.42
C GLU A 2 -16.13 9.53 6.34
N ILE A 3 -14.89 9.41 6.81
CA ILE A 3 -13.74 8.98 6.03
C ILE A 3 -13.48 7.53 6.42
N PHE A 4 -13.36 6.66 5.43
CA PHE A 4 -13.12 5.25 5.65
C PHE A 4 -11.67 4.88 5.28
N PRO A 5 -11.16 3.74 5.77
CA PRO A 5 -9.78 3.33 5.52
C PRO A 5 -9.47 3.21 4.03
N GLN A 6 -10.45 2.81 3.19
CA GLN A 6 -10.29 2.70 1.74
C GLN A 6 -10.16 4.05 1.01
N ASN A 7 -10.40 5.17 1.70
CA ASN A 7 -10.15 6.50 1.16
C ASN A 7 -8.71 6.98 1.44
N LEU A 8 -7.93 6.18 2.16
CA LEU A 8 -6.51 6.42 2.39
C LEU A 8 -5.70 5.69 1.32
N SER A 9 -4.40 6.00 1.27
CA SER A 9 -3.43 5.23 0.49
C SER A 9 -3.45 3.74 0.91
N SER A 10 -3.09 2.82 0.00
CA SER A 10 -3.15 1.37 0.23
C SER A 10 -2.36 0.93 1.45
N ARG A 11 -1.17 1.53 1.66
CA ARG A 11 -0.31 1.34 2.83
C ARG A 11 -1.02 1.71 4.12
N TYR A 12 -1.67 2.87 4.20
CA TYR A 12 -2.38 3.30 5.40
C TYR A 12 -3.67 2.54 5.63
N HIS A 13 -4.38 2.17 4.56
CA HIS A 13 -5.51 1.26 4.63
C HIS A 13 -5.11 -0.06 5.31
N ILE A 14 -4.06 -0.71 4.81
CA ILE A 14 -3.54 -1.96 5.36
C ILE A 14 -3.07 -1.77 6.80
N GLU A 15 -2.30 -0.72 7.09
CA GLU A 15 -1.79 -0.46 8.43
C GLU A 15 -2.94 -0.31 9.45
N LEU A 16 -3.97 0.46 9.11
CA LEU A 16 -5.12 0.68 9.98
C LEU A 16 -5.93 -0.61 10.20
N VAL A 17 -6.21 -1.35 9.12
CA VAL A 17 -6.90 -2.64 9.21
C VAL A 17 -6.10 -3.61 10.09
N ARG A 18 -4.77 -3.68 9.91
CA ARG A 18 -3.87 -4.48 10.75
C ARG A 18 -3.97 -4.06 12.22
N ARG A 19 -3.95 -2.77 12.54
CA ARG A 19 -4.05 -2.30 13.94
C ARG A 19 -5.40 -2.65 14.57
N ARG A 20 -6.49 -2.49 13.82
CA ARG A 20 -7.83 -2.82 14.29
C ARG A 20 -8.00 -4.33 14.54
N SER A 21 -7.37 -5.17 13.73
CA SER A 21 -7.42 -6.63 13.87
C SER A 21 -6.40 -7.19 14.87
N ALA A 22 -5.26 -6.54 15.07
CA ALA A 22 -4.11 -7.05 15.81
C ALA A 22 -4.06 -6.65 17.29
N LYS A 23 -5.18 -6.27 17.94
CA LYS A 23 -5.19 -6.03 19.40
C LYS A 23 -4.55 -7.22 20.15
N GLY A 24 -3.30 -7.06 20.60
CA GLY A 24 -2.52 -8.06 21.32
C GLY A 24 -1.48 -8.86 20.51
N VAL A 25 -1.26 -8.57 19.22
CA VAL A 25 -0.23 -9.21 18.37
C VAL A 25 0.84 -8.18 18.04
N ALA A 26 2.12 -8.62 17.96
CA ALA A 26 3.27 -7.76 17.70
C ALA A 26 3.05 -6.85 16.48
N GLU A 27 3.52 -5.60 16.58
CA GLU A 27 3.38 -4.62 15.50
C GLU A 27 4.01 -5.16 14.21
N PRO A 28 3.24 -5.22 13.11
CA PRO A 28 3.75 -5.70 11.84
C PRO A 28 4.80 -4.72 11.29
N ARG A 29 5.87 -5.26 10.70
CA ARG A 29 6.89 -4.44 10.03
C ARG A 29 6.31 -3.83 8.76
N VAL A 30 6.58 -2.54 8.57
CA VAL A 30 6.09 -1.75 7.43
C VAL A 30 6.68 -2.24 6.10
N ASP A 31 7.77 -2.99 6.16
CA ASP A 31 8.53 -3.45 4.98
C ASP A 31 8.11 -4.84 4.47
N GLU A 32 7.11 -5.49 5.10
CA GLU A 32 6.64 -6.79 4.62
C GLU A 32 5.92 -6.65 3.26
N PRO A 33 6.33 -7.43 2.23
CA PRO A 33 5.70 -7.37 0.94
C PRO A 33 4.21 -7.71 1.08
N ILE A 34 3.39 -6.84 0.53
CA ILE A 34 1.95 -7.01 0.47
C ILE A 34 1.67 -8.32 -0.30
N PRO A 35 1.03 -9.33 0.32
CA PRO A 35 0.78 -10.60 -0.34
C PRO A 35 -0.18 -10.40 -1.52
N LYS A 36 0.01 -11.16 -2.60
CA LYS A 36 -0.87 -11.10 -3.76
C LYS A 36 -2.31 -11.45 -3.34
N PRO A 37 -3.29 -10.60 -3.65
CA PRO A 37 -4.64 -10.76 -3.19
C PRO A 37 -5.37 -11.92 -3.89
N GLU A 38 -5.78 -12.96 -3.15
CA GLU A 38 -6.79 -13.91 -3.61
C GLU A 38 -7.95 -13.94 -2.60
N LEU A 39 -9.07 -13.27 -2.94
CA LEU A 39 -10.29 -13.39 -2.14
C LEU A 39 -11.08 -14.62 -2.55
N GLY A 40 -11.40 -15.46 -1.56
CA GLY A 40 -12.42 -16.49 -1.72
C GLY A 40 -13.80 -15.91 -2.05
N LYS A 41 -14.74 -16.75 -2.51
CA LYS A 41 -16.11 -16.34 -2.88
C LYS A 41 -16.81 -15.51 -1.78
N MET A 42 -16.66 -15.91 -0.52
CA MET A 42 -17.24 -15.18 0.62
C MET A 42 -16.59 -13.82 0.85
N GLY A 43 -15.27 -13.73 0.68
CA GLY A 43 -14.54 -12.46 0.79
C GLY A 43 -14.98 -11.46 -0.27
N ARG A 44 -15.21 -11.91 -1.50
CA ARG A 44 -15.77 -11.07 -2.58
C ARG A 44 -17.18 -10.57 -2.28
N TYR A 45 -18.04 -11.44 -1.74
CA TYR A 45 -19.39 -11.05 -1.33
C TYR A 45 -19.36 -9.97 -0.24
N TRP A 46 -18.51 -10.12 0.77
CA TRP A 46 -18.35 -9.12 1.83
C TRP A 46 -17.75 -7.81 1.30
N ALA A 47 -16.74 -7.88 0.43
CA ALA A 47 -16.14 -6.72 -0.23
C ALA A 47 -17.21 -5.92 -1.00
N GLN A 48 -18.03 -6.62 -1.79
CA GLN A 48 -19.13 -6.00 -2.54
C GLN A 48 -20.16 -5.33 -1.61
N SER A 49 -20.49 -5.95 -0.48
CA SER A 49 -21.44 -5.37 0.49
C SER A 49 -20.92 -4.10 1.19
N MET A 50 -19.61 -3.84 1.13
CA MET A 50 -18.96 -2.67 1.72
C MET A 50 -18.40 -1.72 0.66
N GLU A 51 -18.75 -1.92 -0.61
CA GLU A 51 -18.26 -1.12 -1.75
C GLU A 51 -16.73 -1.09 -1.84
N LEU A 52 -16.06 -2.15 -1.37
CA LEU A 52 -14.61 -2.31 -1.47
C LEU A 52 -14.25 -2.93 -2.82
N THR A 53 -13.16 -2.46 -3.43
CA THR A 53 -12.59 -3.17 -4.57
C THR A 53 -12.03 -4.52 -4.11
N GLU A 54 -11.96 -5.50 -5.03
CA GLU A 54 -11.38 -6.81 -4.73
C GLU A 54 -9.94 -6.66 -4.23
N GLU A 55 -9.18 -5.73 -4.81
CA GLU A 55 -7.83 -5.40 -4.38
C GLU A 55 -7.81 -4.88 -2.95
N GLN A 56 -8.56 -3.83 -2.61
CA GLN A 56 -8.61 -3.26 -1.25
C GLN A 56 -8.99 -4.30 -0.19
N ALA A 57 -10.07 -5.05 -0.42
CA ALA A 57 -10.53 -6.06 0.51
C ALA A 57 -9.51 -7.21 0.69
N ALA A 58 -8.77 -7.53 -0.37
CA ALA A 58 -7.79 -8.60 -0.33
C ALA A 58 -6.45 -8.16 0.27
N LEU A 59 -6.06 -6.89 0.11
CA LEU A 59 -4.97 -6.26 0.84
C LEU A 59 -5.22 -6.26 2.37
N ALA A 60 -6.49 -6.09 2.76
CA ALA A 60 -6.98 -6.11 4.14
C ALA A 60 -7.19 -7.52 4.72
N ALA A 61 -7.39 -8.55 3.90
CA ALA A 61 -7.73 -9.90 4.39
C ALA A 61 -6.63 -10.59 5.23
N PRO A 62 -5.34 -10.60 4.81
CA PRO A 62 -4.25 -11.13 5.63
C PRO A 62 -4.07 -10.34 6.93
N ALA A 63 -4.31 -9.03 6.86
CA ALA A 63 -4.27 -8.15 8.02
C ALA A 63 -5.35 -8.52 9.05
N ALA A 64 -6.55 -8.90 8.62
CA ALA A 64 -7.61 -9.39 9.49
C ALA A 64 -7.41 -10.84 10.01
N ALA A 65 -6.49 -11.59 9.40
CA ALA A 65 -6.30 -13.02 9.66
C ALA A 65 -5.89 -13.38 11.10
N PRO A 66 -5.06 -12.62 11.85
CA PRO A 66 -4.73 -12.95 13.23
C PRO A 66 -5.96 -12.90 14.15
N GLY A 67 -6.84 -11.92 13.95
CA GLY A 67 -8.14 -11.82 14.65
C GLY A 67 -9.09 -12.94 14.26
N ALA A 68 -9.09 -13.35 12.97
CA ALA A 68 -9.85 -14.52 12.52
C ALA A 68 -9.29 -15.84 13.08
N LYS A 69 -7.96 -15.97 13.21
CA LYS A 69 -7.29 -17.15 13.79
C LYS A 69 -7.51 -17.26 15.29
N SER A 70 -7.47 -16.16 16.03
CA SER A 70 -7.78 -16.17 17.48
C SER A 70 -9.26 -16.49 17.73
N MET A 71 -10.16 -15.97 16.90
CA MET A 71 -11.58 -16.35 16.90
C MET A 71 -11.79 -17.82 16.49
N ALA A 72 -11.08 -18.31 15.48
CA ALA A 72 -11.15 -19.71 15.06
C ALA A 72 -10.62 -20.64 16.17
N ALA A 73 -9.54 -20.26 16.86
CA ALA A 73 -9.01 -20.98 18.01
C ALA A 73 -10.01 -20.99 19.18
N LEU A 74 -10.64 -19.84 19.49
CA LEU A 74 -11.70 -19.76 20.49
C LEU A 74 -12.90 -20.64 20.10
N THR A 75 -13.27 -20.63 18.82
CA THR A 75 -14.36 -21.47 18.29
C THR A 75 -14.00 -22.95 18.38
N MET A 76 -12.78 -23.35 18.03
CA MET A 76 -12.30 -24.72 18.19
C MET A 76 -12.24 -25.14 19.66
N MET A 77 -11.83 -24.24 20.56
CA MET A 77 -11.80 -24.49 22.00
C MET A 77 -13.22 -24.67 22.57
N MET A 78 -14.15 -23.79 22.19
CA MET A 78 -15.56 -23.91 22.58
C MET A 78 -16.20 -25.16 21.95
N GLY A 79 -15.92 -25.46 20.68
CA GLY A 79 -16.36 -26.69 20.02
C GLY A 79 -15.82 -27.96 20.68
N GLY A 80 -14.57 -27.93 21.15
CA GLY A 80 -13.97 -29.00 21.95
C GLY A 80 -14.64 -29.16 23.31
N LEU A 81 -14.95 -28.05 24.00
CA LEU A 81 -15.75 -28.06 25.24
C LEU A 81 -17.16 -28.64 25.01
N PHE A 82 -17.79 -28.27 23.90
CA PHE A 82 -19.07 -28.84 23.44
C PHE A 82 -18.95 -30.28 22.93
N ALA A 83 -17.75 -30.82 22.68
CA ALA A 83 -17.52 -32.24 22.37
C ALA A 83 -17.40 -33.08 23.64
N VAL A 84 -16.75 -32.54 24.66
CA VAL A 84 -16.50 -33.22 25.94
C VAL A 84 -17.78 -33.33 26.77
N LEU A 85 -18.62 -32.29 26.80
CA LEU A 85 -19.88 -32.28 27.56
C LEU A 85 -20.85 -33.41 27.15
N PRO A 86 -21.16 -33.63 25.86
CA PRO A 86 -21.97 -34.76 25.41
C PRO A 86 -21.30 -36.11 25.62
N ALA A 87 -19.97 -36.22 25.50
CA ALA A 87 -19.26 -37.48 25.77
C ALA A 87 -19.39 -37.91 27.24
N ILE A 88 -19.38 -36.96 28.18
CA ILE A 88 -19.63 -37.20 29.61
C ILE A 88 -21.09 -37.63 29.85
N VAL A 89 -22.05 -37.01 29.15
CA VAL A 89 -23.49 -37.33 29.28
C VAL A 89 -23.89 -38.64 28.60
N VAL A 90 -23.28 -38.97 27.45
CA VAL A 90 -23.54 -40.18 26.65
C VAL A 90 -22.78 -41.39 27.21
N GLY A 91 -21.60 -41.20 27.81
CA GLY A 91 -20.87 -42.26 28.53
C GLY A 91 -21.68 -42.88 29.67
N ALA A 92 -22.67 -42.16 30.21
CA ALA A 92 -23.60 -42.65 31.22
C ALA A 92 -24.80 -43.45 30.64
N SER A 93 -25.02 -43.45 29.31
CA SER A 93 -26.17 -44.13 28.70
C SER A 93 -25.92 -44.57 27.25
N LEU A 94 -25.31 -45.75 27.07
CA LEU A 94 -25.00 -46.38 25.76
C LEU A 94 -26.20 -46.54 24.80
N ARG A 95 -27.45 -46.40 25.28
CA ARG A 95 -28.66 -46.62 24.45
C ARG A 95 -28.93 -45.53 23.42
N ASN A 96 -28.36 -44.32 23.55
CA ASN A 96 -28.69 -43.18 22.68
C ASN A 96 -27.47 -42.52 22.00
N ALA A 97 -26.40 -43.29 21.76
CA ALA A 97 -25.17 -42.78 21.13
C ALA A 97 -25.42 -42.07 19.79
N ALA A 98 -26.31 -42.60 18.93
CA ALA A 98 -26.66 -42.00 17.64
C ALA A 98 -27.25 -40.57 17.79
N LEU A 99 -28.07 -40.36 18.82
CA LEU A 99 -28.69 -39.07 19.11
C LEU A 99 -27.62 -38.07 19.61
N GLY A 100 -26.69 -38.54 20.46
CA GLY A 100 -25.53 -37.76 20.88
C GLY A 100 -24.64 -37.30 19.72
N PHE A 101 -24.32 -38.19 18.77
CA PHE A 101 -23.55 -37.83 17.57
C PHE A 101 -24.28 -36.85 16.67
N SER A 102 -25.60 -36.96 16.52
CA SER A 102 -26.38 -36.03 15.69
C SER A 102 -26.42 -34.60 16.26
N VAL A 103 -26.61 -34.47 17.59
CA VAL A 103 -26.59 -33.17 18.29
C VAL A 103 -25.19 -32.58 18.25
N PHE A 104 -24.16 -33.41 18.39
CA PHE A 104 -22.76 -32.97 18.25
C PHE A 104 -22.45 -32.49 16.83
N GLY A 105 -22.86 -33.23 15.80
CA GLY A 105 -22.70 -32.85 14.40
C GLY A 105 -23.43 -31.55 14.07
N ALA A 106 -24.67 -31.39 14.54
CA ALA A 106 -25.44 -30.17 14.35
C ALA A 106 -24.81 -28.98 15.09
N GLY A 107 -24.38 -29.17 16.34
CA GLY A 107 -23.74 -28.13 17.15
C GLY A 107 -22.41 -27.67 16.59
N THR A 108 -21.54 -28.60 16.16
CA THR A 108 -20.27 -28.27 15.52
C THR A 108 -20.47 -27.56 14.18
N THR A 109 -21.43 -28.01 13.36
CA THR A 109 -21.78 -27.35 12.09
C THR A 109 -22.31 -25.94 12.32
N ALA A 110 -23.21 -25.75 13.30
CA ALA A 110 -23.74 -24.44 13.67
C ALA A 110 -22.65 -23.51 14.20
N LEU A 111 -21.74 -24.01 15.05
CA LEU A 111 -20.61 -23.25 15.58
C LEU A 111 -19.63 -22.85 14.45
N TRP A 112 -19.38 -23.78 13.52
CA TRP A 112 -18.54 -23.53 12.35
C TRP A 112 -19.16 -22.46 11.45
N PHE A 113 -20.48 -22.54 11.21
CA PHE A 113 -21.23 -21.55 10.45
C PHE A 113 -21.22 -20.17 11.14
N LEU A 114 -21.41 -20.11 12.47
CA LEU A 114 -21.39 -18.87 13.23
C LEU A 114 -20.01 -18.20 13.24
N ALA A 115 -18.94 -18.98 13.37
CA ALA A 115 -17.57 -18.47 13.38
C ALA A 115 -17.11 -17.98 12.00
N HIS A 116 -17.48 -18.68 10.93
CA HIS A 116 -17.04 -18.33 9.57
C HIS A 116 -17.99 -17.37 8.84
N GLY A 117 -19.22 -17.18 9.34
CA GLY A 117 -20.21 -16.26 8.77
C GLY A 117 -20.30 -14.94 9.54
N PRO A 118 -21.22 -14.80 10.51
CA PRO A 118 -21.48 -13.54 11.21
C PRO A 118 -20.27 -12.93 11.93
N VAL A 119 -19.45 -13.77 12.58
CA VAL A 119 -18.30 -13.29 13.36
C VAL A 119 -17.20 -12.75 12.45
N ALA A 120 -16.84 -13.50 11.40
CA ALA A 120 -15.87 -13.04 10.40
C ALA A 120 -16.35 -11.77 9.69
N GLN A 121 -17.64 -11.70 9.33
CA GLN A 121 -18.24 -10.49 8.77
C GLN A 121 -18.20 -9.31 9.75
N PHE A 122 -18.44 -9.54 11.05
CA PHE A 122 -18.35 -8.50 12.08
C PHE A 122 -16.92 -7.97 12.22
N VAL A 123 -15.92 -8.85 12.31
CA VAL A 123 -14.50 -8.46 12.38
C VAL A 123 -14.09 -7.68 11.12
N PHE A 124 -14.49 -8.16 9.95
CA PHE A 124 -14.24 -7.50 8.67
C PHE A 124 -14.90 -6.12 8.63
N ARG A 125 -16.16 -5.99 9.04
CA ARG A 125 -16.88 -4.71 9.12
C ARG A 125 -16.18 -3.74 10.06
N LYS A 126 -15.83 -4.20 11.26
CA LYS A 126 -15.17 -3.40 12.27
C LYS A 126 -13.80 -2.88 11.81
N ALA A 127 -13.08 -3.67 11.02
CA ALA A 127 -11.83 -3.22 10.43
C ALA A 127 -12.02 -2.07 9.42
N HIS A 128 -13.17 -2.01 8.76
CA HIS A 128 -13.50 -1.03 7.71
C HIS A 128 -14.46 0.08 8.19
N GLU A 129 -14.68 0.22 9.50
CA GLU A 129 -15.47 1.34 10.05
C GLU A 129 -14.82 2.70 9.76
N ALA A 130 -15.58 3.79 9.84
CA ALA A 130 -15.06 5.13 9.66
C ALA A 130 -13.87 5.40 10.61
N LEU A 131 -12.91 6.19 10.15
CA LEU A 131 -11.75 6.60 10.92
C LEU A 131 -12.17 7.49 12.08
N THR A 132 -11.61 7.21 13.26
CA THR A 132 -11.75 8.09 14.42
C THR A 132 -10.62 9.11 14.44
N PRO A 133 -10.84 10.35 14.94
CA PRO A 133 -9.77 11.35 15.07
C PRO A 133 -8.56 10.82 15.86
N LYS A 134 -8.80 9.98 16.87
CA LYS A 134 -7.76 9.39 17.70
C LYS A 134 -6.87 8.41 16.93
N GLU A 135 -7.44 7.62 16.02
CA GLU A 135 -6.65 6.73 15.16
C GLU A 135 -5.73 7.52 14.24
N VAL A 136 -6.23 8.60 13.65
CA VAL A 136 -5.42 9.46 12.79
C VAL A 136 -4.31 10.15 13.58
N GLU A 137 -4.60 10.64 14.79
CA GLU A 137 -3.58 11.29 15.65
C GLU A 137 -2.48 10.30 16.10
N ASP A 138 -2.84 9.05 16.41
CA ASP A 138 -1.86 7.99 16.69
C ASP A 138 -0.97 7.70 15.47
N MET A 139 -1.52 7.70 14.25
CA MET A 139 -0.74 7.58 13.01
C MET A 139 0.20 8.78 12.79
N ILE A 140 -0.29 10.01 12.99
CA ILE A 140 0.51 11.24 12.89
C ILE A 140 1.71 11.18 13.85
N SER A 141 1.50 10.73 15.10
CA SER A 141 2.54 10.69 16.14
C SER A 141 3.73 9.79 15.81
N ARG A 142 3.52 8.79 14.95
CA ARG A 142 4.53 7.79 14.55
C ARG A 142 5.19 8.10 13.21
N CYS A 143 4.65 9.08 12.48
CA CYS A 143 5.13 9.44 11.18
C CYS A 143 6.37 10.34 11.27
N GLN A 144 7.46 9.96 10.59
CA GLN A 144 8.69 10.75 10.49
C GLN A 144 8.76 11.60 9.22
N ASP A 145 8.12 11.17 8.13
CA ASP A 145 8.13 11.86 6.84
C ASP A 145 7.16 13.04 6.84
N GLU A 146 7.65 14.22 6.48
CA GLU A 146 6.90 15.48 6.52
C GLU A 146 5.68 15.46 5.58
N LEU A 147 5.85 14.92 4.37
CA LEU A 147 4.78 14.81 3.37
C LEU A 147 3.63 13.95 3.89
N THR A 148 3.96 12.77 4.39
CA THR A 148 3.00 11.87 5.00
C THR A 148 2.31 12.52 6.20
N LYS A 149 3.06 13.21 7.06
CA LYS A 149 2.50 13.89 8.23
C LYS A 149 1.49 14.96 7.82
N ALA A 150 1.80 15.75 6.79
CA ALA A 150 0.89 16.75 6.23
C ALA A 150 -0.38 16.10 5.66
N TYR A 151 -0.24 14.97 4.95
CA TYR A 151 -1.38 14.19 4.45
C TYR A 151 -2.28 13.69 5.57
N LEU A 152 -1.72 13.08 6.62
CA LEU A 152 -2.50 12.60 7.76
C LEU A 152 -3.17 13.74 8.54
N GLN A 153 -2.54 14.92 8.61
CA GLN A 153 -3.20 16.11 9.15
C GLN A 153 -4.41 16.53 8.33
N LEU A 154 -4.32 16.49 7.00
CA LEU A 154 -5.47 16.72 6.11
C LEU A 154 -6.58 15.69 6.36
N VAL A 155 -6.24 14.41 6.50
CA VAL A 155 -7.22 13.35 6.84
C VAL A 155 -7.89 13.65 8.18
N ARG A 156 -7.13 14.06 9.20
CA ARG A 156 -7.68 14.43 10.51
C ARG A 156 -8.65 15.59 10.40
N ASP A 157 -8.26 16.64 9.70
CA ASP A 157 -9.09 17.83 9.50
C ASP A 157 -10.39 17.44 8.78
N ALA A 158 -10.32 16.58 7.75
CA ALA A 158 -11.48 16.03 7.05
C ALA A 158 -12.43 15.24 7.96
N VAL A 159 -11.92 14.36 8.83
CA VAL A 159 -12.74 13.58 9.77
C VAL A 159 -13.54 14.50 10.71
N LEU A 160 -12.94 15.60 11.17
CA LEU A 160 -13.54 16.54 12.13
C LEU A 160 -14.66 17.42 11.53
N VAL A 161 -14.76 17.53 10.21
CA VAL A 161 -15.69 18.45 9.54
C VAL A 161 -17.02 17.77 9.25
N GLU A 162 -18.13 18.43 9.58
CA GLU A 162 -19.44 18.03 9.06
C GLU A 162 -19.63 18.60 7.65
N ALA A 163 -19.89 17.73 6.69
CA ALA A 163 -20.03 18.09 5.28
C ALA A 163 -21.26 17.38 4.70
N ASN A 164 -21.92 18.02 3.74
CA ASN A 164 -22.95 17.34 2.94
C ASN A 164 -22.32 16.22 2.10
N ASP A 165 -23.14 15.28 1.61
CA ASP A 165 -22.67 14.08 0.91
C ASP A 165 -21.85 14.40 -0.35
N ALA A 166 -22.20 15.45 -1.07
CA ALA A 166 -21.52 15.86 -2.30
C ALA A 166 -20.09 16.38 -2.00
N THR A 167 -19.95 17.28 -1.03
CA THR A 167 -18.67 17.79 -0.54
C THR A 167 -17.85 16.63 0.04
N ALA A 168 -18.48 15.76 0.82
CA ALA A 168 -17.80 14.63 1.43
C ALA A 168 -17.21 13.65 0.41
N LEU A 169 -17.96 13.37 -0.66
CA LEU A 169 -17.47 12.58 -1.78
C LEU A 169 -16.23 13.22 -2.42
N LYS A 170 -16.24 14.53 -2.67
CA LYS A 170 -15.10 15.24 -3.28
C LYS A 170 -13.86 15.25 -2.41
N VAL A 171 -14.01 15.38 -1.10
CA VAL A 171 -12.88 15.26 -0.17
C VAL A 171 -12.32 13.83 -0.17
N ARG A 172 -13.19 12.81 -0.14
CA ARG A 172 -12.74 11.40 -0.22
C ARG A 172 -11.99 11.11 -1.53
N GLU A 173 -12.49 11.58 -2.67
CA GLU A 173 -11.82 11.46 -3.97
C GLU A 173 -10.44 12.13 -3.96
N ALA A 174 -10.34 13.33 -3.39
CA ALA A 174 -9.07 14.05 -3.28
C ALA A 174 -8.07 13.36 -2.33
N LEU A 175 -8.55 12.84 -1.19
CA LEU A 175 -7.73 12.09 -0.24
C LEU A 175 -7.18 10.80 -0.82
N SER A 176 -7.98 10.07 -1.60
CA SER A 176 -7.55 8.85 -2.31
C SER A 176 -6.47 9.20 -3.33
N ALA A 177 -6.73 10.21 -4.18
CA ALA A 177 -5.79 10.63 -5.21
C ALA A 177 -4.45 11.10 -4.63
N LEU A 178 -4.46 11.88 -3.55
CA LEU A 178 -3.23 12.30 -2.87
C LEU A 178 -2.50 11.13 -2.21
N GLY A 179 -3.24 10.18 -1.63
CA GLY A 179 -2.66 8.97 -1.07
C GLY A 179 -1.93 8.15 -2.13
N GLU A 180 -2.56 7.93 -3.29
CA GLU A 180 -1.97 7.27 -4.46
C GLU A 180 -0.75 8.04 -4.99
N ALA A 181 -0.84 9.38 -5.08
CA ALA A 181 0.26 10.22 -5.53
C ALA A 181 1.50 10.07 -4.63
N ILE A 182 1.30 10.01 -3.31
CA ILE A 182 2.38 9.86 -2.32
C ILE A 182 3.00 8.47 -2.42
N GLU A 183 2.21 7.41 -2.60
CA GLU A 183 2.70 6.04 -2.75
C GLU A 183 3.49 5.83 -4.05
N ALA A 184 3.10 6.52 -5.12
CA ALA A 184 3.80 6.49 -6.38
C ALA A 184 5.10 7.33 -6.40
N LEU A 185 5.36 8.14 -5.36
CA LEU A 185 6.60 8.92 -5.35
C LEU A 185 7.83 8.01 -5.23
N PRO A 186 8.87 8.24 -6.06
CA PRO A 186 10.17 7.60 -5.88
C PRO A 186 10.69 7.77 -4.45
N ALA A 187 11.24 6.70 -3.87
CA ALA A 187 12.07 6.82 -2.68
C ALA A 187 13.30 7.68 -3.05
N VAL A 188 13.31 8.95 -2.59
CA VAL A 188 14.35 9.91 -2.96
C VAL A 188 15.66 9.53 -2.25
N VAL A 189 16.48 8.71 -2.91
CA VAL A 189 17.89 8.50 -2.56
C VAL A 189 18.70 8.32 -3.83
N ILE A 190 18.89 9.39 -4.59
CA ILE A 190 19.95 9.42 -5.59
C ILE A 190 20.76 10.67 -5.29
N GLN A 191 21.94 10.49 -4.70
CA GLN A 191 22.96 11.54 -4.75
C GLN A 191 23.37 11.62 -6.23
N PRO A 192 23.06 12.72 -6.93
CA PRO A 192 23.44 12.83 -8.33
C PRO A 192 24.97 12.82 -8.39
N GLN A 193 25.54 11.82 -9.05
CA GLN A 193 26.94 11.90 -9.45
C GLN A 193 27.07 12.92 -10.57
N ASP A 194 28.20 13.62 -10.63
CA ASP A 194 28.44 14.64 -11.63
C ASP A 194 28.59 13.98 -13.02
N SER A 195 27.49 13.91 -13.77
CA SER A 195 27.45 13.41 -15.15
C SER A 195 28.46 14.12 -16.06
N THR A 196 28.84 15.37 -15.76
CA THR A 196 29.86 16.10 -16.53
C THR A 196 31.26 15.53 -16.35
N LEU A 197 31.56 14.92 -15.20
CA LEU A 197 32.83 14.22 -14.98
C LEU A 197 32.89 12.94 -15.80
N LEU A 198 31.79 12.17 -15.86
CA LEU A 198 31.71 10.94 -16.65
C LEU A 198 31.80 11.23 -18.15
N GLN A 199 31.14 12.29 -18.63
CA GLN A 199 31.27 12.74 -20.02
C GLN A 199 32.69 13.20 -20.37
N ARG A 200 33.37 13.89 -19.46
CA ARG A 200 34.78 14.27 -19.65
C ARG A 200 35.68 13.04 -19.71
N GLN A 201 35.50 12.10 -18.79
CA GLN A 201 36.25 10.84 -18.77
C GLN A 201 36.06 10.04 -20.08
N ALA A 202 34.83 9.97 -20.59
CA ALA A 202 34.56 9.32 -21.88
C ALA A 202 35.32 9.98 -23.03
N ARG A 203 35.29 11.32 -23.13
CA ARG A 203 36.03 12.07 -24.16
C ARG A 203 37.54 11.83 -24.07
N GLU A 204 38.09 11.89 -22.86
CA GLU A 204 39.52 11.61 -22.63
C GLU A 204 39.91 10.19 -23.05
N LEU A 205 39.07 9.18 -22.78
CA LEU A 205 39.31 7.80 -23.22
C LEU A 205 39.26 7.67 -24.75
N THR A 206 38.32 8.34 -25.41
CA THR A 206 38.21 8.37 -26.88
C THR A 206 39.42 9.07 -27.52
N GLU A 207 39.85 10.21 -26.98
CA GLU A 207 41.04 10.93 -27.44
C GLU A 207 42.30 10.07 -27.28
N ARG A 208 42.46 9.39 -26.14
CA ARG A 208 43.57 8.45 -25.92
C ARG A 208 43.53 7.27 -26.89
N ALA A 209 42.36 6.71 -27.16
CA ALA A 209 42.18 5.61 -28.10
C ALA A 209 42.57 6.01 -29.54
N ALA A 210 42.34 7.26 -29.93
CA ALA A 210 42.69 7.79 -31.25
C ALA A 210 44.20 7.94 -31.46
N THR A 211 44.97 8.15 -30.38
CA THR A 211 46.44 8.24 -30.42
C THR A 211 47.15 6.92 -30.17
N GLU A 212 46.42 5.87 -29.77
CA GLU A 212 46.99 4.57 -29.43
C GLU A 212 47.33 3.77 -30.70
N THR A 213 48.52 3.16 -30.69
CA THR A 213 49.05 2.40 -31.83
C THR A 213 48.70 0.92 -31.76
N ASP A 214 48.52 0.37 -30.56
CA ASP A 214 48.08 -1.01 -30.37
C ASP A 214 46.55 -1.11 -30.60
N PRO A 215 46.08 -1.88 -31.61
CA PRO A 215 44.67 -1.98 -31.93
C PRO A 215 43.84 -2.60 -30.79
N VAL A 216 44.43 -3.47 -29.95
CA VAL A 216 43.72 -4.11 -28.83
C VAL A 216 43.50 -3.11 -27.71
N ILE A 217 44.51 -2.31 -27.39
CA ILE A 217 44.42 -1.26 -26.36
C ILE A 217 43.44 -0.18 -26.81
N SER A 218 43.53 0.28 -28.06
CA SER A 218 42.59 1.25 -28.64
C SER A 218 41.14 0.76 -28.55
N ALA A 219 40.87 -0.49 -28.96
CA ALA A 219 39.52 -1.08 -28.85
C ALA A 219 39.04 -1.22 -27.39
N SER A 220 39.95 -1.49 -26.44
CA SER A 220 39.61 -1.54 -25.01
C SER A 220 39.23 -0.16 -24.47
N LEU A 221 40.00 0.87 -24.82
CA LEU A 221 39.72 2.26 -24.44
C LEU A 221 38.38 2.74 -25.00
N LEU A 222 38.04 2.39 -26.24
CA LEU A 222 36.73 2.71 -26.84
C LEU A 222 35.57 2.05 -26.09
N ARG A 223 35.68 0.77 -25.71
CA ARG A 223 34.65 0.10 -24.88
C ARG A 223 34.51 0.75 -23.50
N GLN A 224 35.62 1.22 -22.93
CA GLN A 224 35.59 1.96 -21.66
C GLN A 224 34.94 3.33 -21.82
N ALA A 225 35.23 4.05 -22.91
CA ALA A 225 34.60 5.32 -23.25
C ALA A 225 33.09 5.15 -23.41
N GLU A 226 32.65 4.17 -24.20
CA GLU A 226 31.23 3.84 -24.40
C GLU A 226 30.54 3.47 -23.08
N SER A 227 31.19 2.67 -22.23
CA SER A 227 30.67 2.37 -20.88
C SER A 227 30.55 3.62 -20.00
N ALA A 228 31.50 4.57 -20.11
CA ALA A 228 31.44 5.83 -19.37
C ALA A 228 30.33 6.76 -19.87
N GLU A 229 30.10 6.83 -21.19
CA GLU A 229 28.98 7.59 -21.79
C GLU A 229 27.63 7.03 -21.34
N GLN A 230 27.43 5.71 -21.42
CA GLN A 230 26.20 5.05 -20.97
C GLN A 230 25.92 5.32 -19.48
N ARG A 231 26.96 5.33 -18.64
CA ARG A 231 26.83 5.71 -17.22
C ARG A 231 26.45 7.17 -17.07
N ALA A 232 27.04 8.08 -17.84
CA ALA A 232 26.71 9.50 -17.79
C ALA A 232 25.23 9.75 -18.15
N GLU A 233 24.74 9.13 -19.22
CA GLU A 233 23.34 9.23 -19.63
C GLU A 233 22.38 8.67 -18.56
N SER A 234 22.72 7.52 -17.97
CA SER A 234 21.94 6.95 -16.87
C SER A 234 21.89 7.87 -15.66
N GLN A 235 23.01 8.49 -15.28
CA GLN A 235 23.08 9.44 -14.18
C GLN A 235 22.26 10.70 -14.47
N GLU A 236 22.29 11.21 -15.71
CA GLU A 236 21.47 12.36 -16.11
C GLU A 236 19.98 12.04 -16.04
N LYS A 237 19.55 10.87 -16.53
CA LYS A 237 18.16 10.39 -16.43
C LYS A 237 17.73 10.24 -14.97
N SER A 238 18.58 9.62 -14.15
CA SER A 238 18.35 9.46 -12.71
C SER A 238 18.22 10.80 -11.99
N ALA A 239 19.10 11.77 -12.29
CA ALA A 239 19.04 13.11 -11.73
C ALA A 239 17.79 13.87 -12.17
N LEU A 240 17.35 13.69 -13.43
CA LEU A 240 16.10 14.27 -13.92
C LEU A 240 14.87 13.71 -13.17
N VAL A 241 14.80 12.39 -12.99
CA VAL A 241 13.73 11.75 -12.20
C VAL A 241 13.75 12.25 -10.76
N GLY A 242 14.94 12.36 -10.14
CA GLY A 242 15.09 12.93 -8.80
C GLY A 242 14.54 14.36 -8.68
N ARG A 243 14.90 15.25 -9.62
CA ARG A 243 14.37 16.62 -9.66
C ARG A 243 12.84 16.65 -9.83
N ARG A 244 12.30 15.82 -10.72
CA ARG A 244 10.84 15.71 -10.93
C ARG A 244 10.14 15.22 -9.66
N ALA A 245 10.69 14.23 -8.97
CA ALA A 245 10.15 13.72 -7.72
C ALA A 245 10.13 14.79 -6.61
N THR A 246 11.17 15.62 -6.51
CA THR A 246 11.22 16.75 -5.57
C THR A 246 10.13 17.78 -5.88
N VAL A 247 10.00 18.19 -7.15
CA VAL A 247 8.95 19.14 -7.56
C VAL A 247 7.55 18.58 -7.31
N LEU A 248 7.31 17.31 -7.63
CA LEU A 248 6.03 16.64 -7.35
C LEU A 248 5.74 16.59 -5.85
N ARG A 249 6.74 16.35 -5.01
CA ARG A 249 6.59 16.37 -3.54
C ARG A 249 6.18 17.76 -3.04
N GLU A 250 6.82 18.82 -3.52
CA GLU A 250 6.46 20.20 -3.18
C GLU A 250 5.05 20.56 -3.66
N GLU A 251 4.68 20.11 -4.86
CA GLU A 251 3.33 20.31 -5.38
C GLU A 251 2.29 19.59 -4.53
N ILE A 252 2.51 18.31 -4.17
CA ILE A 252 1.58 17.55 -3.31
C ILE A 252 1.42 18.26 -1.96
N LEU A 253 2.50 18.74 -1.34
CA LEU A 253 2.43 19.53 -0.11
C LEU A 253 1.57 20.79 -0.28
N SER A 254 1.74 21.52 -1.39
CA SER A 254 0.93 22.68 -1.71
C SER A 254 -0.56 22.33 -1.88
N LYS A 255 -0.88 21.23 -2.57
CA LYS A 255 -2.28 20.75 -2.72
C LYS A 255 -2.89 20.32 -1.39
N ILE A 256 -2.11 19.66 -0.53
CA ILE A 256 -2.54 19.31 0.83
C ILE A 256 -2.90 20.58 1.60
N ALA A 257 -2.04 21.61 1.60
CA ALA A 257 -2.30 22.87 2.28
C ALA A 257 -3.58 23.55 1.74
N ALA A 258 -3.71 23.65 0.41
CA ALA A 258 -4.89 24.24 -0.22
C ALA A 258 -6.20 23.50 0.12
N LEU A 259 -6.18 22.16 0.20
CA LEU A 259 -7.33 21.37 0.62
C LEU A 259 -7.66 21.57 2.10
N ARG A 260 -6.65 21.71 2.96
CA ARG A 260 -6.89 22.01 4.39
C ARG A 260 -7.55 23.37 4.56
N ASP A 261 -7.07 24.39 3.83
CA ASP A 261 -7.66 25.73 3.83
C ASP A 261 -9.11 25.71 3.31
N ALA A 262 -9.37 24.95 2.23
CA ALA A 262 -10.72 24.76 1.71
C ALA A 262 -11.63 24.07 2.75
N ILE A 263 -11.16 23.00 3.38
CA ILE A 263 -11.91 22.29 4.43
C ILE A 263 -12.20 23.21 5.64
N ALA A 264 -11.25 24.07 6.03
CA ALA A 264 -11.47 25.07 7.07
C ALA A 264 -12.51 26.12 6.66
N ALA A 265 -12.46 26.60 5.40
CA ALA A 265 -13.45 27.52 4.84
C ALA A 265 -14.86 26.90 4.75
N GLN A 266 -14.96 25.58 4.56
CA GLN A 266 -16.23 24.85 4.61
C GLN A 266 -16.86 24.90 6.00
N GLN A 267 -16.06 24.81 7.07
CA GLN A 267 -16.56 24.91 8.44
C GLN A 267 -17.15 26.30 8.77
N SER A 268 -16.62 27.35 8.15
CA SER A 268 -17.13 28.72 8.31
C SER A 268 -18.27 29.07 7.34
N GLY A 269 -18.70 28.13 6.49
CA GLY A 269 -19.74 28.35 5.48
C GLY A 269 -19.32 29.21 4.30
N ALA A 270 -18.02 29.45 4.13
CA ALA A 270 -17.45 30.31 3.08
C ALA A 270 -17.01 29.54 1.82
N LEU A 271 -17.18 28.22 1.79
CA LEU A 271 -16.70 27.39 0.69
C LEU A 271 -17.59 27.51 -0.56
N ASP A 272 -16.94 27.76 -1.69
CA ASP A 272 -17.47 27.50 -3.01
C ASP A 272 -17.26 26.03 -3.42
N ALA A 273 -18.35 25.29 -3.65
CA ALA A 273 -18.30 23.90 -4.08
C ALA A 273 -17.52 23.69 -5.39
N THR A 274 -17.46 24.71 -6.26
CA THR A 274 -16.71 24.65 -7.51
C THR A 274 -15.19 24.66 -7.27
N ALA A 275 -14.72 25.41 -6.28
CA ALA A 275 -13.31 25.44 -5.89
C ALA A 275 -12.85 24.08 -5.35
N LEU A 276 -13.67 23.41 -4.53
CA LEU A 276 -13.35 22.07 -4.04
C LEU A 276 -13.33 21.02 -5.17
N ALA A 277 -14.24 21.12 -6.14
CA ALA A 277 -14.22 20.26 -7.31
C ALA A 277 -12.93 20.45 -8.14
N ALA A 278 -12.48 21.70 -8.32
CA ALA A 278 -11.23 22.01 -9.00
C ALA A 278 -10.00 21.49 -8.24
N LEU A 279 -9.98 21.59 -6.91
CA LEU A 279 -8.90 21.01 -6.09
C LEU A 279 -8.87 19.49 -6.17
N SER A 280 -10.04 18.84 -6.17
CA SER A 280 -10.15 17.38 -6.34
C SER A 280 -9.64 16.93 -7.73
N GLU A 281 -9.99 17.65 -8.80
CA GLU A 281 -9.43 17.38 -10.14
C GLU A 281 -7.92 17.59 -10.17
N SER A 282 -7.42 18.68 -9.56
CA SER A 282 -5.99 18.95 -9.50
C SER A 282 -5.23 17.84 -8.75
N ALA A 283 -5.77 17.32 -7.64
CA ALA A 283 -5.20 16.19 -6.92
C ALA A 283 -5.12 14.92 -7.79
N ARG A 284 -6.17 14.66 -8.58
CA ARG A 284 -6.18 13.53 -9.53
C ARG A 284 -5.16 13.69 -10.65
N SER A 285 -4.92 14.91 -11.14
CA SER A 285 -3.86 15.18 -12.12
C SER A 285 -2.48 14.85 -11.55
N VAL A 286 -2.19 15.34 -10.33
CA VAL A 286 -0.92 15.07 -9.64
C VAL A 286 -0.72 13.57 -9.40
N ALA A 287 -1.77 12.84 -9.04
CA ALA A 287 -1.71 11.38 -8.89
C ALA A 287 -1.30 10.66 -10.19
N LYS A 288 -1.88 11.05 -11.33
CA LYS A 288 -1.51 10.51 -12.65
C LYS A 288 -0.05 10.82 -13.00
N GLU A 289 0.41 12.03 -12.70
CA GLU A 289 1.79 12.44 -12.95
C GLU A 289 2.78 11.67 -12.08
N SER A 290 2.49 11.50 -10.78
CA SER A 290 3.28 10.64 -9.89
C SER A 290 3.35 9.21 -10.39
N GLN A 291 2.24 8.63 -10.86
CA GLN A 291 2.22 7.28 -11.42
C GLN A 291 3.03 7.16 -12.72
N SER A 292 2.99 8.18 -13.58
CA SER A 292 3.84 8.25 -14.77
C SER A 292 5.32 8.35 -14.40
N ALA A 293 5.66 9.11 -13.35
CA ALA A 293 7.03 9.21 -12.85
C ALA A 293 7.54 7.88 -12.26
N ALA A 294 6.69 7.17 -11.50
CA ALA A 294 6.98 5.84 -10.98
C ALA A 294 7.25 4.84 -12.12
N SER A 295 6.39 4.84 -13.15
CA SER A 295 6.53 3.96 -14.31
C SER A 295 7.84 4.23 -15.07
N ALA A 296 8.21 5.51 -15.24
CA ALA A 296 9.48 5.89 -15.86
C ALA A 296 10.70 5.45 -15.01
N GLN A 297 10.58 5.49 -13.68
CA GLN A 297 11.62 4.99 -12.78
C GLN A 297 11.76 3.46 -12.88
N ASP A 298 10.65 2.72 -12.92
CA ASP A 298 10.67 1.27 -13.08
C ASP A 298 11.29 0.85 -14.42
N GLU A 299 10.98 1.57 -15.49
CA GLU A 299 11.63 1.37 -16.80
C GLU A 299 13.13 1.64 -16.71
N LEU A 300 13.54 2.76 -16.10
CA LEU A 300 14.96 3.07 -15.87
C LEU A 300 15.64 1.98 -15.05
N ALA A 301 15.02 1.50 -13.97
CA ALA A 301 15.55 0.43 -13.13
C ALA A 301 15.73 -0.87 -13.92
N ARG A 302 14.81 -1.22 -14.84
CA ARG A 302 14.96 -2.38 -15.73
C ARG A 302 16.11 -2.22 -16.72
N PHE A 303 16.36 -1.01 -17.22
CA PHE A 303 17.53 -0.75 -18.09
C PHE A 303 18.86 -0.80 -17.32
N LEU A 304 18.86 -0.46 -16.03
CA LEU A 304 20.05 -0.48 -15.19
C LEU A 304 20.32 -1.82 -14.50
N ALA A 305 19.32 -2.70 -14.44
CA ALA A 305 19.51 -4.06 -13.97
C ALA A 305 20.56 -4.75 -14.85
N PRO A 306 21.61 -5.38 -14.26
CA PRO A 306 22.59 -6.12 -15.03
C PRO A 306 21.84 -7.14 -15.90
N GLN A 307 22.02 -7.08 -17.22
CA GLN A 307 21.53 -8.17 -18.06
C GLN A 307 22.33 -9.41 -17.66
N GLU A 308 21.69 -10.32 -16.93
CA GLU A 308 22.24 -11.64 -16.66
C GLU A 308 22.50 -12.27 -18.02
N THR A 309 23.74 -12.17 -18.47
CA THR A 309 24.16 -12.84 -19.70
C THR A 309 24.01 -14.31 -19.38
N PRO A 310 23.14 -15.06 -20.07
CA PRO A 310 22.96 -16.46 -19.76
C PRO A 310 24.33 -17.11 -19.87
N LEU A 311 24.86 -17.58 -18.74
CA LEU A 311 26.12 -18.32 -18.70
C LEU A 311 25.95 -19.45 -19.69
N VAL A 312 26.64 -19.36 -20.82
CA VAL A 312 26.67 -20.37 -21.87
C VAL A 312 26.99 -21.68 -21.16
N GLN A 313 25.97 -22.53 -21.01
CA GLN A 313 26.13 -23.85 -20.44
C GLN A 313 27.19 -24.54 -21.28
N LYS A 314 28.35 -24.79 -20.66
CA LYS A 314 29.41 -25.58 -21.25
C LYS A 314 28.78 -26.90 -21.69
N VAL A 315 28.65 -27.06 -23.00
CA VAL A 315 28.38 -28.35 -23.62
C VAL A 315 29.53 -29.26 -23.18
N GLN A 316 29.25 -30.18 -22.26
CA GLN A 316 30.19 -31.24 -21.91
C GLN A 316 30.29 -32.18 -23.12
N PRO A 317 31.52 -32.56 -23.52
CA PRO A 317 31.74 -33.46 -24.65
C PRO A 317 31.27 -34.88 -24.36
#